data_AF-A0A6J1PPJ5-F1
#
_entry.id   AF-A0A6J1PPJ5-F1
#
_cell.length_a   1.000
_cell.length_b   1.000
_cell.length_c   1.000
_cell.angle_alpha   90.00
_cell.angle_beta   90.00
_cell.angle_gamma   90.00
#
_symmetry.space_group_name_H-M   'P 1'
#
loop_
_entity.id
_entity.type
_entity.pdbx_description
1 polymer ?
#
loop_
_entity_poly.entity_id
_entity_poly.type
_entity_poly.pdbx_seq_one_letter_code
_entity_poly.pdbx_strand_id
1 'polypeptide(L)'
;MESEARNQINNDYNFFYATMCHVCKRFGDGVQLKRCGGCKMISYCSKEHQKQHRKQHKPLCKAIQDVLRNYNMDYGGETAEEWADKKLTFEQLVASKLGRRLNLDEMDMFFFPKECLVCYDQNIKSLEDCQKCAASVCKNHKDCILEHRNICATLELCLHSDLFSMREGGSYMDLDVYLQHISCTSTFQNMKDFIKACMNIQTDSEMSCNVRAVLDSECLTHSLTLFFAMRLLKYVPKSEDLVVHVLGARKYEEITLIGWEIFPRLIGAKVSVILIGPELPCQSTLSHHCDN
;
A
#
# COMPACT_ATOMS: atom_id res chain seq x y z
N MET A 1 14.46 -14.57 26.43
CA MET A 1 13.37 -14.51 27.41
C MET A 1 12.20 -13.85 26.71
N GLU A 2 11.35 -14.71 26.17
CA GLU A 2 10.14 -14.38 25.43
C GLU A 2 9.14 -13.69 26.37
N SER A 3 8.65 -12.52 26.00
CA SER A 3 7.45 -11.95 26.63
C SER A 3 6.22 -12.45 25.88
N GLU A 4 5.67 -13.55 26.37
CA GLU A 4 4.28 -13.92 26.20
C GLU A 4 3.38 -12.81 26.75
N ALA A 5 2.89 -11.90 25.91
CA ALA A 5 1.71 -11.09 26.21
C ALA A 5 1.16 -10.41 24.95
N ARG A 6 0.21 -11.08 24.27
CA ARG A 6 -1.16 -10.59 24.02
C ARG A 6 -1.89 -11.50 23.03
N ASN A 7 -2.67 -12.40 23.60
CA ASN A 7 -3.71 -13.17 22.93
C ASN A 7 -4.84 -12.24 22.44
N GLN A 8 -5.39 -12.58 21.27
CA GLN A 8 -6.53 -11.95 20.58
C GLN A 8 -6.30 -10.53 20.05
N ILE A 9 -5.35 -10.39 19.13
CA ILE A 9 -5.40 -9.27 18.20
C ILE A 9 -6.26 -9.73 17.03
N ASN A 10 -7.36 -9.02 16.78
CA ASN A 10 -7.97 -8.96 15.47
C ASN A 10 -6.90 -8.29 14.58
N ASN A 11 -5.93 -9.07 14.10
CA ASN A 11 -4.82 -8.54 13.32
C ASN A 11 -5.41 -8.11 11.98
N ASP A 12 -5.61 -6.80 11.83
CA ASP A 12 -5.95 -6.21 10.55
C ASP A 12 -4.69 -6.27 9.68
N TYR A 13 -4.59 -7.32 8.88
CA TYR A 13 -3.49 -7.48 7.94
C TYR A 13 -3.81 -6.60 6.73
N ASN A 14 -3.03 -5.53 6.54
CA ASN A 14 -3.32 -4.57 5.46
C ASN A 14 -2.58 -4.85 4.15
N PHE A 15 -1.64 -5.79 4.15
CA PHE A 15 -0.86 -6.15 2.96
C PHE A 15 -0.37 -7.60 2.98
N PHE A 16 -0.08 -8.14 1.79
CA PHE A 16 0.47 -9.48 1.60
C PHE A 16 1.65 -9.52 0.62
N TYR A 17 2.64 -10.33 0.97
CA TYR A 17 3.75 -10.72 0.09
C TYR A 17 3.90 -12.24 0.14
N ALA A 18 3.94 -12.87 -1.04
CA ALA A 18 3.95 -14.33 -1.16
C ALA A 18 5.22 -15.02 -0.62
N THR A 19 6.30 -14.25 -0.46
CA THR A 19 7.62 -14.66 0.02
C THR A 19 7.87 -14.34 1.50
N MET A 20 6.84 -13.93 2.24
CA MET A 20 6.93 -13.62 3.68
C MET A 20 5.98 -14.49 4.51
N CYS A 21 6.24 -14.55 5.82
CA CYS A 21 5.22 -15.05 6.73
C CYS A 21 4.08 -14.04 6.82
N HIS A 22 2.85 -14.46 6.52
CA HIS A 22 1.71 -13.54 6.55
C HIS A 22 1.45 -12.92 7.93
N VAL A 23 1.81 -13.61 9.01
CA VAL A 23 1.56 -13.16 10.40
C VAL A 23 2.63 -12.23 10.93
N CYS A 24 3.90 -12.65 10.93
CA CYS A 24 5.00 -11.85 11.51
C CYS A 24 5.78 -11.02 10.48
N LYS A 25 5.40 -11.11 9.19
CA LYS A 25 6.05 -10.45 8.05
C LYS A 25 7.55 -10.69 7.91
N ARG A 26 8.09 -11.72 8.58
CA ARG A 26 9.49 -12.14 8.40
C ARG A 26 9.68 -12.72 7.01
N PHE A 27 10.77 -12.30 6.37
CA PHE A 27 11.24 -12.75 5.07
C PHE A 27 12.77 -12.77 5.06
N GLY A 28 13.34 -13.39 4.03
CA GLY A 28 14.78 -13.50 3.90
C GLY A 28 15.44 -14.37 4.97
N ASP A 29 16.76 -14.26 5.11
CA ASP A 29 17.58 -14.87 6.18
C ASP A 29 17.34 -16.37 6.44
N GLY A 30 17.06 -17.13 5.39
CA GLY A 30 16.79 -18.57 5.49
C GLY A 30 15.45 -18.92 6.18
N VAL A 31 14.52 -17.97 6.29
CA VAL A 31 13.17 -18.21 6.81
C VAL A 31 12.47 -19.27 5.95
N GLN A 32 12.20 -20.43 6.55
CA GLN A 32 11.49 -21.51 5.89
C GLN A 32 9.98 -21.30 5.98
N LEU A 33 9.37 -20.96 4.85
CA LEU A 33 7.94 -20.75 4.73
C LEU A 33 7.21 -22.02 4.33
N LYS A 34 6.11 -22.30 5.02
CA LYS A 34 5.18 -23.40 4.74
C LYS A 34 3.90 -22.82 4.19
N ARG A 35 3.57 -23.21 2.96
CA ARG A 35 2.32 -22.81 2.31
C ARG A 35 1.12 -23.46 2.99
N CYS A 36 -0.02 -22.78 2.96
CA CYS A 36 -1.29 -23.35 3.36
C CYS A 36 -1.56 -24.61 2.52
N GLY A 37 -1.75 -25.76 3.19
CA GLY A 37 -2.02 -27.03 2.50
C GLY A 37 -3.34 -27.06 1.72
N GLY A 38 -4.25 -26.13 2.01
CA GLY A 38 -5.53 -25.98 1.30
C GLY A 38 -5.39 -25.19 -0.01
N CYS A 39 -5.32 -23.86 0.09
CA CYS A 39 -5.28 -22.99 -1.09
C CYS A 39 -3.89 -22.84 -1.73
N LYS A 40 -2.80 -23.13 -1.00
CA LYS A 40 -1.41 -22.94 -1.45
C LYS A 40 -0.99 -21.50 -1.84
N MET A 41 -1.86 -20.51 -1.64
CA MET A 41 -1.62 -19.10 -2.01
C MET A 41 -1.02 -18.23 -0.89
N ILE A 42 -0.95 -18.74 0.34
CA ILE A 42 -0.44 -18.00 1.52
C ILE A 42 0.55 -18.85 2.30
N SER A 43 1.49 -18.20 2.99
CA SER A 43 2.63 -18.85 3.65
C SER A 43 2.83 -18.42 5.10
N TYR A 44 3.36 -19.32 5.92
CA TYR A 44 3.65 -19.11 7.35
C TYR A 44 5.02 -19.68 7.71
N CYS A 45 5.77 -19.03 8.60
CA CYS A 45 7.05 -19.56 9.08
C CYS A 45 6.88 -20.70 10.11
N SER A 46 5.69 -20.87 10.69
CA SER A 46 5.44 -21.86 11.73
C SER A 46 3.98 -22.34 11.75
N LYS A 47 3.73 -23.48 12.40
CA LYS A 47 2.36 -24.00 12.59
C LYS A 47 1.55 -23.10 13.53
N GLU A 48 2.24 -22.41 14.42
CA GLU A 48 1.70 -21.48 15.41
C GLU A 48 1.10 -20.27 14.70
N HIS A 49 1.85 -19.62 13.79
CA HIS A 49 1.34 -18.53 12.97
C HIS A 49 0.21 -18.98 12.03
N GLN A 50 0.30 -20.20 11.48
CA GLN A 50 -0.81 -20.75 10.70
C GLN A 50 -2.08 -20.93 11.56
N LYS A 51 -1.96 -21.41 12.80
CA LYS A 51 -3.09 -21.56 13.74
C LYS A 51 -3.67 -20.20 14.14
N GLN A 52 -2.82 -19.21 14.37
CA GLN A 52 -3.21 -17.84 14.69
C GLN A 52 -4.08 -17.23 13.59
N HIS A 53 -3.65 -17.32 12.33
CA HIS A 53 -4.42 -16.78 11.20
C HIS A 53 -5.58 -17.69 10.75
N ARG A 54 -5.64 -18.94 11.20
CA ARG A 54 -6.59 -19.96 10.70
C ARG A 54 -8.05 -19.50 10.74
N LYS A 55 -8.48 -18.82 11.81
CA LYS A 55 -9.89 -18.41 11.95
C LYS A 55 -10.30 -17.41 10.87
N GLN A 56 -9.46 -16.40 10.62
CA GLN A 56 -9.66 -15.37 9.60
C GLN A 56 -9.50 -15.93 8.19
N HIS A 57 -8.49 -16.75 7.94
CA HIS A 57 -8.21 -17.29 6.61
C HIS A 57 -9.17 -18.39 6.16
N LYS A 58 -9.76 -19.17 7.06
CA LYS A 58 -10.51 -20.40 6.72
C LYS A 58 -11.69 -20.16 5.75
N PRO A 59 -12.52 -19.11 5.89
CA PRO A 59 -13.58 -18.81 4.92
C PRO A 59 -13.02 -18.58 3.51
N LEU A 60 -12.03 -17.68 3.36
CA LEU A 60 -11.37 -17.41 2.08
C LEU A 60 -10.73 -18.67 1.50
N CYS A 61 -10.01 -19.43 2.33
CA CYS A 61 -9.34 -20.66 1.90
C CYS A 61 -10.30 -21.69 1.30
N LYS A 62 -11.52 -21.80 1.83
CA LYS A 62 -12.57 -22.67 1.29
C LYS A 62 -13.12 -22.13 -0.03
N ALA A 63 -13.40 -20.83 -0.10
CA ALA A 63 -13.89 -20.20 -1.34
C ALA A 63 -12.88 -20.37 -2.49
N ILE A 64 -11.58 -20.15 -2.22
CA ILE A 64 -10.49 -20.40 -3.18
C ILE A 64 -10.52 -21.86 -3.65
N GLN A 65 -10.54 -22.82 -2.73
CA GLN A 65 -10.56 -24.25 -3.08
C GLN A 65 -11.78 -24.64 -3.91
N ASP A 66 -12.94 -24.04 -3.63
CA ASP A 66 -14.17 -24.29 -4.39
C ASP A 66 -14.09 -23.76 -5.81
N VAL A 67 -13.60 -22.53 -6.00
CA VAL A 67 -13.45 -21.93 -7.32
C VAL A 67 -12.42 -22.70 -8.17
N LEU A 68 -11.30 -23.09 -7.56
CA LEU A 68 -10.24 -23.87 -8.24
C LEU A 68 -10.69 -25.27 -8.71
N ARG A 69 -11.87 -25.76 -8.31
CA ARG A 69 -12.41 -27.02 -8.88
C ARG A 69 -12.84 -26.86 -10.34
N ASN A 70 -13.26 -25.65 -10.72
CA ASN A 70 -13.86 -25.36 -12.02
C ASN A 70 -13.14 -24.25 -12.79
N TYR A 71 -12.16 -23.59 -12.17
CA TYR A 71 -11.40 -22.49 -12.75
C TYR A 71 -9.91 -22.78 -12.69
N ASN A 72 -9.23 -22.68 -13.84
CA ASN A 72 -7.80 -22.94 -13.92
C ASN A 72 -6.99 -21.65 -13.73
N MET A 73 -6.08 -21.66 -12.75
CA MET A 73 -5.15 -20.56 -12.46
C MET A 73 -3.71 -20.84 -12.94
N ASP A 74 -3.49 -21.92 -13.69
CA ASP A 74 -2.19 -22.18 -14.29
C ASP A 74 -1.92 -21.15 -15.40
N TYR A 75 -0.70 -20.61 -15.43
CA TYR A 75 -0.24 -19.75 -16.52
C TYR A 75 0.00 -20.62 -17.77
N GLY A 76 -0.73 -20.33 -18.83
CA GLY A 76 -0.71 -21.01 -20.12
C GLY A 76 0.07 -20.28 -21.21
N GLY A 77 0.83 -19.23 -20.87
CA GLY A 77 1.53 -18.38 -21.84
C GLY A 77 0.71 -17.20 -22.33
N GLU A 78 -0.28 -16.77 -21.54
CA GLU A 78 -1.07 -15.57 -21.78
C GLU A 78 -0.19 -14.30 -21.82
N THR A 79 -0.66 -13.25 -22.48
CA THR A 79 -0.05 -11.91 -22.35
C THR A 79 -0.21 -11.38 -20.92
N ALA A 80 0.56 -10.34 -20.56
CA ALA A 80 0.44 -9.71 -19.24
C ALA A 80 -0.98 -9.18 -18.95
N GLU A 81 -1.66 -8.63 -19.96
CA GLU A 81 -3.03 -8.12 -19.85
C GLU A 81 -4.03 -9.26 -19.63
N GLU A 82 -3.96 -10.32 -20.46
CA GLU A 82 -4.81 -11.50 -20.30
C GLU A 82 -4.58 -12.21 -18.95
N TRP A 83 -3.34 -12.25 -18.48
CA TRP A 83 -3.01 -12.80 -17.16
C TRP A 83 -3.60 -11.96 -16.02
N ALA A 84 -3.55 -10.62 -16.15
CA ALA A 84 -4.19 -9.72 -15.19
C ALA A 84 -5.72 -9.89 -15.17
N ASP A 85 -6.36 -10.01 -16.33
CA ASP A 85 -7.80 -10.26 -16.44
C ASP A 85 -8.20 -11.62 -15.85
N LYS A 86 -7.36 -12.65 -16.04
CA LYS A 86 -7.56 -13.97 -15.47
C LYS A 86 -7.49 -13.97 -13.94
N LYS A 87 -6.54 -13.21 -13.37
CA LYS A 87 -6.44 -12.97 -11.92
C LYS A 87 -7.63 -12.19 -11.38
N LEU A 88 -8.06 -11.13 -12.06
CA LEU A 88 -9.22 -10.34 -11.70
C LEU A 88 -10.51 -11.18 -11.71
N THR A 89 -10.70 -11.99 -12.75
CA THR A 89 -11.84 -12.91 -12.84
C THR A 89 -11.84 -13.92 -11.68
N PHE A 90 -10.66 -14.46 -11.36
CA PHE A 90 -10.53 -15.40 -10.24
C PHE A 90 -10.85 -14.75 -8.89
N GLU A 91 -10.35 -13.54 -8.65
CA GLU A 91 -10.65 -12.72 -7.47
C GLU A 91 -12.16 -12.52 -7.32
N GLN A 92 -12.83 -12.07 -8.38
CA GLN A 92 -14.28 -11.80 -8.37
C GLN A 92 -15.11 -13.06 -8.10
N LEU A 93 -14.74 -14.20 -8.70
CA LEU A 93 -15.39 -15.49 -8.44
C LEU A 93 -15.25 -15.90 -6.98
N VAL A 94 -14.07 -15.70 -6.39
CA VAL A 94 -13.83 -16.00 -4.97
C VAL A 94 -14.59 -15.05 -4.07
N ALA A 95 -14.59 -13.74 -4.34
CA ALA A 95 -15.35 -12.76 -3.58
C ALA A 95 -16.87 -13.06 -3.59
N SER A 96 -17.39 -13.40 -4.77
CA SER A 96 -18.79 -13.84 -4.94
C SER A 96 -19.11 -15.08 -4.11
N LYS A 97 -18.22 -16.10 -4.15
CA LYS A 97 -18.38 -17.32 -3.36
C LYS A 97 -18.27 -17.08 -1.86
N LEU A 98 -17.42 -16.13 -1.45
CA LEU A 98 -17.20 -15.74 -0.06
C LEU A 98 -18.37 -14.94 0.52
N GLY A 99 -19.13 -14.23 -0.33
CA GLY A 99 -20.30 -13.43 0.07
C GLY A 99 -19.95 -12.09 0.71
N ARG A 100 -18.70 -11.63 0.56
CA ARG A 100 -18.23 -10.30 0.98
C ARG A 100 -17.10 -9.84 0.08
N ARG A 101 -16.81 -8.54 0.12
CA ARG A 101 -15.58 -8.01 -0.48
C ARG A 101 -14.36 -8.60 0.22
N LEU A 102 -13.28 -8.75 -0.53
CA LEU A 102 -11.98 -9.12 0.00
C LEU A 102 -11.37 -7.96 0.79
N ASN A 103 -10.58 -8.29 1.81
CA ASN A 103 -9.71 -7.32 2.47
C ASN A 103 -8.49 -7.03 1.58
N LEU A 104 -7.72 -5.98 1.89
CA LEU A 104 -6.55 -5.58 1.09
C LEU A 104 -5.52 -6.70 0.95
N ASP A 105 -5.14 -7.32 2.07
CA ASP A 105 -4.22 -8.46 2.08
C ASP A 105 -4.75 -9.67 1.31
N GLU A 106 -6.07 -9.87 1.33
CA GLU A 106 -6.72 -10.94 0.57
C GLU A 106 -6.69 -10.63 -0.93
N MET A 107 -6.92 -9.38 -1.35
CA MET A 107 -6.80 -8.96 -2.75
C MET A 107 -5.37 -9.14 -3.27
N ASP A 108 -4.38 -8.72 -2.49
CA ASP A 108 -2.95 -8.88 -2.80
C ASP A 108 -2.58 -10.33 -3.09
N MET A 109 -3.21 -11.31 -2.40
CA MET A 109 -2.98 -12.74 -2.68
C MET A 109 -3.31 -13.15 -4.11
N PHE A 110 -4.28 -12.48 -4.76
CA PHE A 110 -4.71 -12.77 -6.13
C PHE A 110 -3.89 -12.01 -7.17
N PHE A 111 -3.58 -10.74 -6.90
CA PHE A 111 -2.82 -9.90 -7.82
C PHE A 111 -1.33 -10.23 -7.80
N PHE A 112 -0.79 -10.60 -6.63
CA PHE A 112 0.63 -10.84 -6.39
C PHE A 112 0.89 -12.26 -5.83
N PRO A 113 0.46 -13.33 -6.53
CA PRO A 113 0.75 -14.69 -6.10
C PRO A 113 2.26 -14.99 -6.20
N LYS A 114 2.70 -16.13 -5.66
CA LYS A 114 4.09 -16.55 -5.81
C LYS A 114 4.36 -17.03 -7.24
N GLU A 115 4.92 -16.15 -8.06
CA GLU A 115 5.25 -16.38 -9.47
C GLU A 115 6.50 -15.61 -9.88
N CYS A 116 7.06 -15.92 -11.05
CA CYS A 116 8.14 -15.12 -11.61
C CYS A 116 7.64 -13.72 -11.98
N LEU A 117 8.33 -12.68 -11.51
CA LEU A 117 8.02 -11.27 -11.77
C LEU A 117 7.97 -10.89 -13.26
N VAL A 118 8.68 -11.64 -14.11
CA VAL A 118 8.82 -11.36 -15.55
C VAL A 118 7.85 -12.18 -16.39
N CYS A 119 7.85 -13.51 -16.21
CA CYS A 119 7.12 -14.42 -17.09
C CYS A 119 5.97 -15.16 -16.42
N TYR A 120 5.62 -14.79 -15.18
CA TYR A 120 4.51 -15.36 -14.42
C TYR A 120 4.57 -16.89 -14.18
N ASP A 121 5.73 -17.52 -14.39
CA ASP A 121 5.94 -18.94 -14.09
C ASP A 121 5.69 -19.19 -12.60
N GLN A 122 4.77 -20.10 -12.29
CA GLN A 122 4.35 -20.46 -10.94
C GLN A 122 5.06 -21.73 -10.42
N ASN A 123 6.02 -22.28 -11.17
CA ASN A 123 6.80 -23.43 -10.72
C ASN A 123 7.73 -23.03 -9.57
N ILE A 124 7.25 -23.18 -8.34
CA ILE A 124 7.96 -22.74 -7.14
C ILE A 124 9.34 -23.40 -6.96
N LYS A 125 9.59 -24.57 -7.57
CA LYS A 125 10.93 -25.20 -7.52
C LYS A 125 11.96 -24.50 -8.41
N SER A 126 11.52 -23.73 -9.40
CA SER A 126 12.39 -22.94 -10.28
C SER A 126 12.48 -21.47 -9.85
N LEU A 127 11.70 -21.04 -8.85
CA LEU A 127 11.70 -19.67 -8.35
C LEU A 127 12.76 -19.44 -7.27
N GLU A 128 13.42 -18.31 -7.35
CA GLU A 128 14.32 -17.75 -6.33
C GLU A 128 13.79 -16.40 -5.88
N ASP A 129 13.83 -16.15 -4.56
CA ASP A 129 13.28 -14.94 -3.96
C ASP A 129 14.37 -13.88 -3.80
N CYS A 130 14.11 -12.65 -4.24
CA CYS A 130 14.97 -11.51 -3.97
C CYS A 130 14.92 -11.15 -2.47
N GLN A 131 16.11 -11.11 -1.86
CA GLN A 131 16.25 -10.81 -0.43
C GLN A 131 16.05 -9.34 -0.07
N LYS A 132 15.86 -8.46 -1.06
CA LYS A 132 15.61 -7.02 -0.87
C LYS A 132 14.15 -6.66 -1.03
N CYS A 133 13.58 -7.00 -2.19
CA CYS A 133 12.26 -6.53 -2.59
C CYS A 133 11.14 -7.58 -2.47
N ALA A 134 11.45 -8.78 -1.96
CA ALA A 134 10.49 -9.87 -1.77
C ALA A 134 9.85 -10.44 -3.06
N ALA A 135 10.24 -9.98 -4.26
CA ALA A 135 9.79 -10.57 -5.52
C ALA A 135 10.44 -11.94 -5.78
N SER A 136 9.80 -12.78 -6.59
CA SER A 136 10.35 -14.06 -7.04
C SER A 136 10.71 -14.00 -8.53
N VAL A 137 11.82 -14.63 -8.92
CA VAL A 137 12.25 -14.76 -10.33
C VAL A 137 12.58 -16.22 -10.64
N CYS A 138 12.25 -16.70 -11.84
CA CYS A 138 12.63 -18.05 -12.25
C CYS A 138 14.10 -18.10 -12.68
N LYS A 139 14.68 -19.30 -12.77
CA LYS A 139 16.08 -19.50 -13.20
C LYS A 139 16.44 -18.81 -14.51
N ASN A 140 15.51 -18.73 -15.46
CA ASN A 140 15.74 -18.08 -16.75
C ASN A 140 15.81 -16.56 -16.64
N HIS A 141 15.11 -15.97 -15.66
CA HIS A 141 15.07 -14.53 -15.42
C HIS A 141 15.92 -14.10 -14.21
N LYS A 142 16.66 -15.04 -13.60
CA LYS A 142 17.57 -14.77 -12.49
C LYS A 142 18.70 -13.82 -12.92
N ASP A 143 19.25 -14.06 -14.10
CA ASP A 143 20.33 -13.27 -14.70
C ASP A 143 19.80 -12.18 -15.65
N CYS A 144 18.47 -12.02 -15.77
CA CYS A 144 17.86 -10.86 -16.43
C CYS A 144 18.02 -9.62 -15.55
N ILE A 145 19.27 -9.13 -15.53
CA ILE A 145 19.76 -7.96 -14.82
C ILE A 145 19.00 -6.68 -15.20
N LEU A 146 18.21 -6.65 -16.27
CA LEU A 146 17.51 -5.44 -16.70
C LEU A 146 16.12 -5.32 -16.06
N GLU A 147 15.28 -6.35 -16.11
CA GLU A 147 13.86 -6.20 -15.77
C GLU A 147 13.64 -6.10 -14.25
N HIS A 148 14.24 -6.99 -13.46
CA HIS A 148 14.13 -6.90 -11.99
C HIS A 148 14.96 -5.75 -11.41
N ARG A 149 16.20 -5.53 -11.87
CA ARG A 149 17.09 -4.51 -11.27
C ARG A 149 16.54 -3.10 -11.39
N ASN A 150 15.84 -2.80 -12.49
CA ASN A 150 15.27 -1.48 -12.73
C ASN A 150 14.14 -1.13 -11.76
N ILE A 151 13.42 -2.14 -11.25
CA ILE A 151 12.27 -1.94 -10.34
C ILE A 151 12.53 -2.45 -8.92
N CYS A 152 13.62 -3.18 -8.67
CA CYS A 152 13.95 -3.77 -7.38
C CYS A 152 14.00 -2.72 -6.26
N ALA A 153 14.65 -1.58 -6.50
CA ALA A 153 14.75 -0.51 -5.51
C ALA A 153 13.38 0.10 -5.18
N THR A 154 12.49 0.23 -6.18
CA THR A 154 11.11 0.70 -5.98
C THR A 154 10.30 -0.32 -5.18
N LEU A 155 10.40 -1.61 -5.51
CA LEU A 155 9.71 -2.68 -4.78
C LEU A 155 10.24 -2.85 -3.35
N GLU A 156 11.55 -2.69 -3.14
CA GLU A 156 12.19 -2.63 -1.82
C GLU A 156 11.65 -1.45 -1.01
N LEU A 157 11.51 -0.28 -1.62
CA LEU A 157 10.91 0.89 -0.98
C LEU A 157 9.44 0.67 -0.60
N CYS A 158 8.63 0.06 -1.48
CA CYS A 158 7.25 -0.32 -1.16
C CYS A 158 7.22 -1.26 0.05
N LEU A 159 8.04 -2.31 0.03
CA LEU A 159 8.13 -3.27 1.11
C LEU A 159 8.48 -2.62 2.46
N HIS A 160 9.49 -1.76 2.46
CA HIS A 160 9.89 -1.03 3.66
C HIS A 160 8.82 -0.07 4.15
N SER A 161 8.05 0.55 3.24
CA SER A 161 6.94 1.44 3.58
C SER A 161 5.77 0.69 4.22
N ASP A 162 5.41 -0.49 3.70
CA ASP A 162 4.38 -1.36 4.27
C ASP A 162 4.79 -1.87 5.67
N LEU A 163 6.04 -2.30 5.81
CA LEU A 163 6.59 -2.75 7.08
C LEU A 163 6.66 -1.63 8.13
N PHE A 164 6.99 -0.41 7.70
CA PHE A 164 7.00 0.76 8.57
C PHE A 164 5.58 1.11 9.04
N SER A 165 4.63 1.17 8.12
CA SER A 165 3.22 1.47 8.40
C SER A 165 2.60 0.48 9.39
N MET A 166 2.98 -0.80 9.29
CA MET A 166 2.56 -1.83 10.24
C MET A 166 3.09 -1.62 11.66
N ARG A 167 4.33 -1.15 11.82
CA ARG A 167 4.99 -0.98 13.13
C ARG A 167 4.51 0.26 13.85
N GLU A 168 4.43 1.37 13.12
CA GLU A 168 4.12 2.69 13.68
C GLU A 168 2.62 2.99 13.73
N GLY A 169 1.76 2.05 13.28
CA GLY A 169 0.32 2.15 13.41
C GLY A 169 -0.30 3.28 12.58
N GLY A 170 0.30 3.60 11.43
CA GLY A 170 -0.05 4.78 10.64
C GLY A 170 0.51 6.05 11.28
N SER A 171 1.82 6.26 11.15
CA SER A 171 2.43 7.54 11.52
C SER A 171 1.78 8.64 10.71
N TYR A 172 1.09 9.56 11.37
CA TYR A 172 0.59 10.77 10.74
C TYR A 172 1.77 11.63 10.32
N MET A 173 1.65 12.26 9.16
CA MET A 173 2.58 13.29 8.71
C MET A 173 2.84 14.30 9.83
N ASP A 174 4.11 14.66 10.03
CA ASP A 174 4.48 15.75 10.94
C ASP A 174 4.13 17.09 10.29
N LEU A 175 2.89 17.52 10.48
CA LEU A 175 2.34 18.71 9.85
C LEU A 175 3.13 19.98 10.22
N ASP A 176 3.68 20.06 11.44
CA ASP A 176 4.42 21.22 11.92
C ASP A 176 5.69 21.47 11.09
N VAL A 177 6.38 20.41 10.68
CA VAL A 177 7.54 20.51 9.78
C VAL A 177 7.16 21.18 8.47
N TYR A 178 6.01 20.81 7.89
CA TYR A 178 5.56 21.41 6.63
C TYR A 178 5.09 22.85 6.82
N LEU A 179 4.26 23.14 7.83
CA LEU A 179 3.70 24.47 8.04
C LEU A 179 4.76 25.56 8.28
N GLN A 180 5.92 25.19 8.86
CA GLN A 180 7.05 26.10 9.08
C GLN A 180 7.81 26.46 7.79
N HIS A 181 7.77 25.60 6.76
CA HIS A 181 8.60 25.74 5.55
C HIS A 181 7.82 26.18 4.30
N ILE A 182 6.49 26.28 4.36
CA ILE A 182 5.61 26.64 3.24
C ILE A 182 5.78 28.10 2.74
N SER A 183 6.50 28.95 3.47
CA SER A 183 6.76 30.36 3.12
C SER A 183 7.39 30.58 1.73
N CYS A 184 7.89 29.53 1.08
CA CYS A 184 8.57 29.55 -0.23
C CYS A 184 7.72 28.92 -1.36
N THR A 185 6.48 29.35 -1.56
CA THR A 185 5.56 28.84 -2.60
C THR A 185 6.07 28.97 -4.05
N SER A 186 7.18 29.68 -4.28
CA SER A 186 7.83 29.88 -5.57
C SER A 186 8.96 28.89 -5.91
N THR A 187 9.39 28.01 -4.99
CA THR A 187 10.67 27.30 -5.14
C THR A 187 10.60 25.82 -5.52
N PHE A 188 9.43 25.17 -5.46
CA PHE A 188 9.32 23.74 -5.77
C PHE A 188 8.61 23.47 -7.11
N GLN A 189 9.19 22.54 -7.89
CA GLN A 189 8.70 22.17 -9.23
C GLN A 189 7.74 20.98 -9.19
N ASN A 190 7.93 20.07 -8.24
CA ASN A 190 7.14 18.86 -8.07
C ASN A 190 7.06 18.47 -6.58
N MET A 191 6.26 17.46 -6.28
CA MET A 191 6.03 16.97 -4.91
C MET A 191 7.31 16.47 -4.23
N LYS A 192 8.21 15.82 -4.98
CA LYS A 192 9.49 15.34 -4.43
C LYS A 192 10.35 16.52 -3.96
N ASP A 193 10.41 17.59 -4.74
CA ASP A 193 11.14 18.81 -4.36
C ASP A 193 10.50 19.49 -3.15
N PHE A 194 9.16 19.51 -3.07
CA PHE A 194 8.42 20.06 -1.93
C PHE A 194 8.74 19.31 -0.63
N ILE A 195 8.63 17.98 -0.66
CA ILE A 195 8.92 17.12 0.50
C ILE A 195 10.38 17.29 0.93
N LYS A 196 11.32 17.25 -0.02
CA LYS A 196 12.75 17.46 0.27
C LYS A 196 13.06 18.83 0.85
N ALA A 197 12.36 19.88 0.41
CA ALA A 197 12.57 21.23 0.93
C ALA A 197 12.05 21.40 2.37
N CYS A 198 11.01 20.65 2.74
CA CYS A 198 10.44 20.69 4.10
C CYS A 198 11.20 19.76 5.06
N MET A 199 11.72 18.63 4.56
CA MET A 199 12.52 17.72 5.35
C MET A 199 13.96 18.24 5.50
N ASN A 200 14.30 18.78 6.67
CA ASN A 200 15.70 18.89 7.10
C ASN A 200 16.21 17.48 7.40
N ILE A 201 16.81 16.83 6.39
CA ILE A 201 17.36 15.47 6.50
C ILE A 201 18.59 15.51 7.42
N GLN A 202 18.39 15.51 8.73
CA GLN A 202 19.44 15.22 9.69
C GLN A 202 19.21 13.84 10.31
N THR A 203 20.24 13.00 10.17
CA THR A 203 20.56 11.81 10.99
C THR A 203 19.90 10.45 10.74
N ASP A 204 19.04 10.30 9.73
CA ASP A 204 18.44 8.99 9.38
C ASP A 204 19.16 8.25 8.24
N SER A 205 19.02 6.92 8.19
CA SER A 205 19.47 6.13 7.03
C SER A 205 18.69 6.54 5.77
N GLU A 206 19.32 6.45 4.59
CA GLU A 206 18.71 6.82 3.31
C GLU A 206 17.34 6.12 3.09
N MET A 207 17.23 4.86 3.49
CA MET A 207 15.97 4.11 3.41
C MET A 207 14.87 4.68 4.31
N SER A 208 15.19 5.05 5.56
CA SER A 208 14.23 5.68 6.48
C SER A 208 13.69 6.99 5.90
N CYS A 209 14.58 7.82 5.35
CA CYS A 209 14.21 9.07 4.70
C CYS A 209 13.29 8.84 3.49
N ASN A 210 13.62 7.85 2.65
CA ASN A 210 12.81 7.52 1.48
C ASN A 210 11.42 6.99 1.88
N VAL A 211 11.33 6.12 2.88
CA VAL A 211 10.05 5.62 3.41
C VAL A 211 9.19 6.77 3.93
N ARG A 212 9.77 7.68 4.72
CA ARG A 212 9.04 8.85 5.21
C ARG A 212 8.54 9.72 4.06
N ALA A 213 9.37 9.95 3.04
CA ALA A 213 8.98 10.71 1.87
C ALA A 213 7.80 10.07 1.10
N VAL A 214 7.74 8.73 1.03
CA VAL A 214 6.60 8.01 0.44
C VAL A 214 5.32 8.26 1.23
N LEU A 215 5.35 8.07 2.54
CA LEU A 215 4.17 8.27 3.41
C LEU A 215 3.66 9.72 3.38
N ASP A 216 4.58 10.68 3.37
CA ASP A 216 4.21 12.08 3.27
C ASP A 216 3.64 12.39 1.88
N SER A 217 4.21 11.82 0.81
CA SER A 217 3.69 12.01 -0.55
C SER A 217 2.25 11.50 -0.70
N GLU A 218 1.93 10.39 -0.04
CA GLU A 218 0.59 9.83 0.00
C GLU A 218 -0.41 10.80 0.64
N CYS A 219 -0.03 11.43 1.75
CA CYS A 219 -0.86 12.43 2.42
C CYS A 219 -1.00 13.73 1.59
N LEU A 220 0.08 14.18 0.94
CA LEU A 220 0.10 15.43 0.18
C LEU A 220 -0.47 15.32 -1.23
N THR A 221 -0.77 14.10 -1.70
CA THR A 221 -1.08 13.86 -3.10
C THR A 221 -2.23 14.72 -3.60
N HIS A 222 -3.32 14.81 -2.82
CA HIS A 222 -4.51 15.55 -3.20
C HIS A 222 -4.27 17.06 -3.22
N SER A 223 -3.70 17.62 -2.15
CA SER A 223 -3.49 19.06 -2.01
C SER A 223 -2.48 19.60 -3.01
N LEU A 224 -1.34 18.91 -3.20
CA LEU A 224 -0.31 19.33 -4.13
C LEU A 224 -0.71 19.11 -5.59
N THR A 225 -1.49 18.07 -5.90
CA THR A 225 -2.02 17.87 -7.26
C THR A 225 -2.99 18.98 -7.62
N LEU A 226 -3.89 19.36 -6.71
CA LEU A 226 -4.79 20.49 -6.93
C LEU A 226 -4.01 21.80 -7.08
N PHE A 227 -3.03 22.05 -6.22
CA PHE A 227 -2.16 23.23 -6.32
C PHE A 227 -1.43 23.29 -7.66
N PHE A 228 -0.88 22.16 -8.11
CA PHE A 228 -0.23 22.03 -9.40
C PHE A 228 -1.19 22.34 -10.55
N ALA A 229 -2.41 21.79 -10.53
CA ALA A 229 -3.44 22.06 -11.51
C ALA A 229 -3.83 23.56 -11.54
N MET A 230 -3.98 24.20 -10.38
CA MET A 230 -4.26 25.64 -10.30
C MET A 230 -3.15 26.47 -10.95
N ARG A 231 -1.87 26.13 -10.70
CA ARG A 231 -0.72 26.79 -11.34
C ARG A 231 -0.74 26.63 -12.85
N LEU A 232 -0.99 25.43 -13.35
CA LEU A 232 -1.09 25.14 -14.79
C LEU A 232 -2.20 25.95 -15.47
N LEU A 233 -3.36 26.03 -14.81
CA LEU A 233 -4.53 26.76 -15.32
C LEU A 233 -4.46 28.27 -15.07
N LYS A 234 -3.42 28.75 -14.35
CA LYS A 234 -3.33 30.12 -13.83
C LYS A 234 -4.60 30.52 -13.07
N TYR A 235 -5.19 29.56 -12.38
CA TYR A 235 -6.42 29.75 -11.63
C TYR A 235 -6.10 30.46 -10.31
N VAL A 236 -6.77 31.59 -10.10
CA VAL A 236 -6.74 32.34 -8.84
C VAL A 236 -8.16 32.32 -8.26
N PRO A 237 -8.35 31.88 -7.00
CA PRO A 237 -9.65 31.93 -6.35
C PRO A 237 -10.22 33.35 -6.39
N LYS A 238 -11.48 33.49 -6.82
CA LYS A 238 -12.18 34.78 -6.86
C LYS A 238 -12.77 35.19 -5.50
N SER A 239 -12.90 34.23 -4.60
CA SER A 239 -13.46 34.35 -3.26
C SER A 239 -12.36 34.12 -2.23
N GLU A 240 -12.49 34.73 -1.06
CA GLU A 240 -11.62 34.47 0.09
C GLU A 240 -11.78 33.03 0.62
N ASP A 241 -12.94 32.41 0.34
CA ASP A 241 -13.26 31.02 0.68
C ASP A 241 -13.34 30.14 -0.57
N LEU A 242 -12.54 29.07 -0.59
CA LEU A 242 -12.56 28.02 -1.60
C LEU A 242 -13.13 26.72 -1.01
N VAL A 243 -14.14 26.15 -1.66
CA VAL A 243 -14.69 24.84 -1.27
C VAL A 243 -14.21 23.78 -2.25
N VAL A 244 -13.59 22.73 -1.74
CA VAL A 244 -13.07 21.59 -2.51
C VAL A 244 -13.90 20.36 -2.19
N HIS A 245 -14.54 19.76 -3.19
CA HIS A 245 -15.25 18.50 -3.04
C HIS A 245 -14.37 17.34 -3.53
N VAL A 246 -14.02 16.42 -2.65
CA VAL A 246 -13.30 15.19 -2.99
C VAL A 246 -14.33 14.09 -3.22
N LEU A 247 -14.58 13.77 -4.50
CA LEU A 247 -15.57 12.78 -4.91
C LEU A 247 -14.98 11.36 -4.88
N GLY A 248 -15.78 10.39 -4.47
CA GLY A 248 -15.36 9.00 -4.37
C GLY A 248 -14.45 8.71 -3.17
N ALA A 249 -14.42 9.62 -2.20
CA ALA A 249 -13.58 9.51 -1.01
C ALA A 249 -13.92 8.25 -0.20
N ARG A 250 -12.91 7.53 0.24
CA ARG A 250 -12.97 6.36 1.11
C ARG A 250 -12.31 6.70 2.44
N LYS A 251 -12.23 5.70 3.32
CA LYS A 251 -11.53 5.82 4.61
C LYS A 251 -10.07 6.30 4.47
N TYR A 252 -9.43 6.02 3.35
CA TYR A 252 -8.07 6.47 3.07
C TYR A 252 -7.97 8.00 2.96
N GLU A 253 -8.88 8.65 2.24
CA GLU A 253 -8.95 10.11 2.13
C GLU A 253 -9.27 10.78 3.48
N GLU A 254 -10.01 10.10 4.36
CA GLU A 254 -10.25 10.56 5.74
C GLU A 254 -8.96 10.54 6.57
N ILE A 255 -8.18 9.46 6.48
CA ILE A 255 -6.90 9.32 7.21
C ILE A 255 -5.86 10.33 6.72
N THR A 256 -5.83 10.59 5.41
CA THR A 256 -4.87 11.50 4.76
C THR A 256 -5.33 12.96 4.74
N LEU A 257 -6.49 13.28 5.35
CA LEU A 257 -7.08 14.61 5.32
C LEU A 257 -6.16 15.69 5.90
N ILE A 258 -5.28 15.34 6.84
CA ILE A 258 -4.26 16.24 7.39
C ILE A 258 -3.36 16.87 6.33
N GLY A 259 -3.13 16.19 5.20
CA GLY A 259 -2.36 16.73 4.08
C GLY A 259 -3.02 17.92 3.37
N TRP A 260 -4.29 18.21 3.66
CA TRP A 260 -4.97 19.40 3.16
C TRP A 260 -4.64 20.67 3.94
N GLU A 261 -4.15 20.56 5.18
CA GLU A 261 -3.82 21.71 6.02
C GLU A 261 -2.72 22.61 5.44
N ILE A 262 -1.88 22.04 4.56
CA ILE A 262 -0.85 22.82 3.86
C ILE A 262 -1.44 23.69 2.74
N PHE A 263 -2.60 23.33 2.20
CA PHE A 263 -3.14 23.91 0.98
C PHE A 263 -3.62 25.36 1.15
N PRO A 264 -4.35 25.76 2.22
CA PRO A 264 -4.68 27.17 2.48
C PRO A 264 -3.47 28.09 2.44
N ARG A 265 -2.34 27.65 3.01
CA ARG A 265 -1.08 28.42 3.04
C ARG A 265 -0.45 28.55 1.67
N LEU A 266 -0.55 27.51 0.82
CA LEU A 266 -0.02 27.55 -0.54
C LEU A 266 -0.75 28.55 -1.44
N ILE A 267 -2.07 28.72 -1.25
CA ILE A 267 -2.90 29.57 -2.12
C ILE A 267 -3.27 30.92 -1.49
N GLY A 268 -3.01 31.11 -0.19
CA GLY A 268 -3.34 32.34 0.54
C GLY A 268 -4.84 32.59 0.69
N ALA A 269 -5.65 31.53 0.75
CA ALA A 269 -7.11 31.60 0.87
C ALA A 269 -7.62 30.54 1.85
N LYS A 270 -8.80 30.78 2.43
CA LYS A 270 -9.45 29.79 3.30
C LYS A 270 -9.96 28.63 2.45
N VAL A 271 -9.82 27.41 2.95
CA VAL A 271 -10.26 26.21 2.22
C VAL A 271 -11.15 25.36 3.10
N SER A 272 -12.30 24.95 2.57
CA SER A 272 -13.14 23.90 3.14
C SER A 272 -13.07 22.66 2.26
N VAL A 273 -12.67 21.53 2.83
CA VAL A 273 -12.60 20.25 2.13
C VAL A 273 -13.80 19.40 2.52
N ILE A 274 -14.58 18.96 1.53
CA ILE A 274 -15.76 18.12 1.72
C ILE A 274 -15.48 16.77 1.07
N LEU A 275 -15.35 15.73 1.88
CA LEU A 275 -15.21 14.36 1.42
C LEU A 275 -16.58 13.76 1.10
N ILE A 276 -16.75 13.25 -0.12
CA ILE A 276 -18.03 12.68 -0.59
C ILE A 276 -17.78 11.27 -1.09
N GLY A 277 -18.26 10.28 -0.34
CA GLY A 277 -18.20 8.89 -0.79
C GLY A 277 -19.10 7.95 0.01
N PRO A 278 -19.47 6.80 -0.57
CA PRO A 278 -20.45 5.87 -0.01
C PRO A 278 -19.94 5.09 1.21
N GLU A 279 -18.61 5.10 1.43
CA GLU A 279 -17.93 4.36 2.49
C GLU A 279 -17.65 5.23 3.74
N LEU A 280 -17.95 6.53 3.67
CA LEU A 280 -17.68 7.46 4.76
C LEU A 280 -18.87 7.52 5.74
N PRO A 281 -18.62 7.64 7.06
CA PRO A 281 -19.67 7.93 8.01
C PRO A 281 -20.33 9.27 7.66
N CYS A 282 -21.64 9.37 7.86
CA CYS A 282 -22.37 10.60 7.58
C CYS A 282 -21.94 11.67 8.60
N GLN A 283 -21.04 12.57 8.17
CA GLN A 283 -20.48 13.74 8.86
C GLN A 283 -19.27 13.51 9.78
N SER A 284 -18.08 13.88 9.29
CA SER A 284 -16.93 14.30 10.11
C SER A 284 -16.56 15.74 9.75
N THR A 285 -17.14 16.71 10.46
CA THR A 285 -16.63 18.08 10.47
C THR A 285 -15.42 18.14 11.39
N LEU A 286 -14.21 18.25 10.83
CA LEU A 286 -13.04 18.69 11.58
C LEU A 286 -13.18 20.20 11.82
N SER A 287 -13.74 20.57 12.96
CA SER A 287 -13.60 21.92 13.50
C SER A 287 -12.26 22.01 14.24
N HIS A 288 -11.16 22.11 13.51
CA HIS A 288 -9.95 22.67 14.08
C HIS A 288 -9.99 24.19 13.85
N HIS A 289 -10.52 24.89 14.84
CA HIS A 289 -10.33 26.32 14.98
C HIS A 289 -8.82 26.59 15.13
N CYS A 290 -8.16 27.02 14.06
CA CYS A 290 -6.97 27.84 14.21
C CYS A 290 -7.42 29.23 14.64
N ASP A 291 -7.44 29.46 15.95
CA ASP A 291 -7.45 30.82 16.48
C ASP A 291 -6.08 31.46 16.22
N ASN A 292 -6.10 32.46 15.33
CA ASN A 292 -5.11 33.52 15.04
C ASN A 292 -3.68 33.16 14.63
#